data_AF-A0A7S2B5R4-F1
#
_entry.id   AF-A0A7S2B5R4-F1
#
_cell.length_a   1.000
_cell.length_b   1.000
_cell.length_c   1.000
_cell.angle_alpha   90.00
_cell.angle_beta   90.00
_cell.angle_gamma   90.00
#
_symmetry.space_group_name_H-M   'P 1'
#
loop_
_entity.id
_entity.type
_entity.pdbx_description
1 polymer ?
#
loop_
_entity_poly.entity_id
_entity_poly.type
_entity_poly.pdbx_seq_one_letter_code
_entity_poly.pdbx_strand_id
1 'polypeptide(L)'
;YNGPDSEVTDVAKEMKKRFDDDWMKVEVDLGDKGDALRKKSGEACSLCGCSKLIYEPTVYYCNGASCNGQRIRRKSYYYTGGQNKYHLCHVCHDELKDDEPLDIPEVVLHKRDLQRKKNDEMHEEPWVECDSCKRWVHQICALFNGRKNQVETTVYHCPLCIEATRRKLRQEMPTVNIKRAKDIMHTKFSLYIETAVRKKLELEYDKVAVER
;
A
#
# COMPACT_ATOMS: atom_id res chain seq x y z
N TYR A 1 -24.01 1.33 42.05
CA TYR A 1 -23.73 1.60 43.47
C TYR A 1 -24.50 2.84 43.91
N ASN A 2 -24.37 3.96 43.20
CA ASN A 2 -25.27 5.11 43.33
C ASN A 2 -26.39 5.04 42.27
N GLY A 3 -27.61 5.42 42.62
CA GLY A 3 -28.78 5.39 41.72
C GLY A 3 -28.70 6.45 40.60
N PRO A 4 -29.53 6.34 39.55
CA PRO A 4 -29.51 7.26 38.40
C PRO A 4 -29.81 8.72 38.77
N ASP A 5 -30.58 8.94 39.84
CA ASP A 5 -30.99 10.27 40.34
C ASP A 5 -30.08 10.79 41.48
N SER A 6 -28.96 10.12 41.75
CA SER A 6 -28.02 10.57 42.77
C SER A 6 -27.14 11.69 42.22
N GLU A 7 -26.95 12.76 42.98
CA GLU A 7 -26.01 13.85 42.65
C GLU A 7 -24.60 13.32 42.36
N VAL A 8 -24.19 12.23 43.03
CA VAL A 8 -22.89 11.58 42.79
C VAL A 8 -22.80 10.99 41.38
N THR A 9 -23.92 10.50 40.84
CA THR A 9 -24.00 9.99 39.46
C THR A 9 -23.87 11.12 38.45
N ASP A 10 -24.40 12.31 38.74
CA ASP A 10 -24.28 13.47 37.85
C ASP A 10 -22.86 14.06 37.87
N VAL A 11 -22.23 14.14 39.05
CA VAL A 11 -20.81 14.50 39.16
C VAL A 11 -19.93 13.51 38.40
N ALA A 12 -20.20 12.20 38.51
CA ALA A 12 -19.44 11.18 37.79
C ALA A 12 -19.57 11.31 36.26
N LYS A 13 -20.77 11.64 35.73
CA LYS A 13 -20.97 11.90 34.30
C LYS A 13 -20.18 13.13 33.85
N GLU A 14 -20.19 14.20 34.63
CA GLU A 14 -19.44 15.42 34.31
C GLU A 14 -17.92 15.16 34.31
N MET A 15 -17.41 14.45 35.32
CA MET A 15 -15.99 14.09 35.40
C MET A 15 -15.58 13.19 34.22
N LYS A 16 -16.43 12.24 33.82
CA LYS A 16 -16.18 11.42 32.63
C LYS A 16 -16.08 12.28 31.37
N LYS A 17 -17.00 13.23 31.19
CA LYS A 17 -16.98 14.13 30.01
C LYS A 17 -15.70 14.95 29.97
N ARG A 18 -15.28 15.54 31.10
CA ARG A 18 -14.02 16.30 31.18
C ARG A 18 -12.81 15.41 30.90
N PHE A 19 -12.80 14.19 31.44
CA PHE A 19 -11.75 13.23 31.16
C PHE A 19 -11.67 12.88 29.67
N ASP A 20 -12.80 12.60 29.02
CA ASP A 20 -12.83 12.29 27.59
C ASP A 20 -12.31 13.48 26.74
N ASP A 21 -12.72 14.70 27.07
CA ASP A 21 -12.26 15.93 26.39
C ASP A 21 -10.76 16.18 26.57
N ASP A 22 -10.24 16.00 27.78
CA ASP A 22 -8.81 16.19 28.08
C ASP A 22 -7.95 15.05 27.54
N TRP A 23 -8.47 13.81 27.57
CA TRP A 23 -7.83 12.66 26.95
C TRP A 23 -7.68 12.86 25.45
N MET A 24 -8.72 13.34 24.76
CA MET A 24 -8.66 13.62 23.33
C MET A 24 -7.58 14.65 23.00
N LYS A 25 -7.44 15.71 23.81
CA LYS A 25 -6.37 16.71 23.63
C LYS A 25 -4.99 16.10 23.82
N VAL A 26 -4.80 15.30 24.87
CA VAL A 26 -3.51 14.65 25.15
C VAL A 26 -3.15 13.64 24.07
N GLU A 27 -4.13 12.90 23.54
CA GLU A 27 -3.95 11.94 22.45
C GLU A 27 -3.51 12.63 21.16
N VAL A 28 -4.13 13.77 20.82
CA VAL A 28 -3.70 14.61 19.69
C VAL A 28 -2.30 15.16 19.93
N ASP A 29 -2.01 15.71 21.10
CA ASP A 29 -0.70 16.28 21.44
C ASP A 29 0.43 15.24 21.40
N LEU A 30 0.17 14.02 21.89
CA LEU A 30 1.11 12.90 21.84
C LEU A 30 1.31 12.39 20.40
N GLY A 31 0.24 12.35 19.61
CA GLY A 31 0.30 12.04 18.17
C GLY A 31 1.17 13.04 17.41
N ASP A 32 0.88 14.34 17.57
CA ASP A 32 1.57 15.42 16.89
C ASP A 32 3.05 15.54 17.31
N LYS A 33 3.33 15.44 18.61
CA LYS A 33 4.72 15.47 19.12
C LYS A 33 5.49 14.21 18.75
N GLY A 34 4.85 13.04 18.85
CA GLY A 34 5.44 11.75 18.48
C GLY A 34 5.79 11.68 17.00
N ASP A 35 4.89 12.13 16.13
CA ASP A 35 5.12 12.20 14.69
C ASP A 35 6.15 13.27 14.35
N ALA A 36 6.13 14.44 14.99
CA ALA A 36 7.15 15.47 14.78
C ALA A 36 8.56 15.01 15.20
N LEU A 37 8.68 14.26 16.29
CA LEU A 37 9.94 13.66 16.75
C LEU A 37 10.43 12.57 15.80
N ARG A 38 9.55 11.65 15.39
CA ARG A 38 9.87 10.59 14.41
C ARG A 38 10.29 11.16 13.05
N LYS A 39 9.61 12.21 12.59
CA LYS A 39 9.96 12.92 11.34
C LYS A 39 11.29 13.67 11.44
N LYS A 40 11.79 13.94 12.65
CA LYS A 40 13.11 14.58 12.89
C LYS A 40 14.26 13.57 13.03
N SER A 41 14.00 12.34 13.48
CA SER A 41 15.07 11.34 13.65
C SER A 41 15.58 10.75 12.33
N GLY A 42 14.86 10.93 11.23
CA GLY A 42 15.23 10.36 9.92
C GLY A 42 14.89 8.87 9.77
N GLU A 43 14.39 8.23 10.84
CA GLU A 43 14.02 6.80 10.86
C GLU A 43 12.55 6.56 10.47
N ALA A 44 11.81 7.63 10.17
CA ALA A 44 10.42 7.57 9.79
C ALA A 44 10.13 8.42 8.55
N CYS A 45 9.17 7.96 7.76
CA CYS A 45 8.72 8.67 6.57
C CYS A 45 8.18 10.04 6.96
N SER A 46 8.73 11.10 6.35
CA SER A 46 8.33 12.47 6.66
C SER A 46 6.86 12.80 6.35
N LEU A 47 6.19 11.97 5.55
CA LEU A 47 4.78 12.12 5.17
C LEU A 47 3.85 11.32 6.08
N CYS A 48 4.01 10.00 6.15
CA CYS A 48 3.10 9.14 6.91
C CYS A 48 3.54 8.86 8.36
N GLY A 49 4.75 9.22 8.79
CA GLY A 49 5.24 8.97 10.15
C GLY A 49 5.61 7.51 10.46
N CYS A 50 5.36 6.57 9.55
CA CYS A 50 5.74 5.17 9.70
C CYS A 50 7.23 4.96 9.41
N SER A 51 7.86 4.05 10.18
CA SER A 51 9.25 3.62 9.97
C SER A 51 9.40 2.49 8.97
N LYS A 52 8.38 1.64 8.81
CA LYS A 52 8.36 0.55 7.83
C LYS A 52 6.94 0.31 7.34
N LEU A 53 6.81 0.08 6.03
CA LEU A 53 5.61 -0.48 5.42
C LEU A 53 6.01 -1.77 4.71
N ILE A 54 5.27 -2.84 4.95
CA ILE A 54 5.56 -4.16 4.38
C ILE A 54 4.41 -4.52 3.46
N TYR A 55 4.72 -4.93 2.24
CA TYR A 55 3.72 -5.40 1.29
C TYR A 55 3.05 -6.67 1.77
N GLU A 56 1.82 -6.89 1.31
CA GLU A 56 1.18 -8.19 1.46
C GLU A 56 2.04 -9.25 0.74
N PRO A 57 2.49 -10.31 1.45
CA PRO A 57 3.42 -11.24 0.83
C PRO A 57 2.77 -12.14 -0.20
N THR A 58 3.57 -12.57 -1.17
CA THR A 58 3.08 -13.39 -2.28
C THR A 58 2.45 -14.69 -1.80
N VAL A 59 1.33 -15.05 -2.43
CA VAL A 59 0.64 -16.31 -2.19
C VAL A 59 0.98 -17.28 -3.32
N TYR A 60 1.57 -18.41 -2.96
CA TYR A 60 1.88 -19.49 -3.90
C TYR A 60 0.87 -20.62 -3.78
N TYR A 61 0.52 -21.20 -4.93
CA TYR A 61 -0.36 -22.37 -5.04
C TYR A 61 0.44 -23.54 -5.63
N CYS A 62 0.22 -24.73 -5.10
CA CYS A 62 0.94 -25.93 -5.52
C CYS A 62 0.40 -26.43 -6.86
N ASN A 63 1.28 -26.61 -7.83
CA ASN A 63 0.96 -27.18 -9.15
C ASN A 63 1.02 -28.72 -9.19
N GLY A 64 1.30 -29.37 -8.06
CA GLY A 64 1.41 -30.83 -7.98
C GLY A 64 0.05 -31.51 -7.98
N ALA A 65 -0.03 -32.68 -8.63
CA ALA A 65 -1.28 -33.42 -8.80
C ALA A 65 -1.97 -33.75 -7.46
N SER A 66 -1.20 -34.17 -6.45
CA SER A 66 -1.73 -34.57 -5.14
C SER A 66 -2.31 -33.42 -4.32
N CYS A 67 -1.85 -32.19 -4.54
CA CYS A 67 -2.36 -31.00 -3.86
C CYS A 67 -3.49 -30.30 -4.60
N ASN A 68 -3.72 -30.60 -5.89
CA ASN A 68 -4.78 -30.02 -6.71
C ASN A 68 -4.96 -28.50 -6.53
N GLY A 69 -3.87 -27.72 -6.62
CA GLY A 69 -3.94 -26.26 -6.51
C GLY A 69 -4.03 -25.71 -5.09
N GLN A 70 -3.81 -26.52 -4.04
CA GLN A 70 -3.80 -26.00 -2.65
C GLN A 70 -2.72 -24.95 -2.42
N ARG A 71 -3.03 -23.98 -1.55
CA ARG A 71 -2.10 -22.92 -1.14
C ARG A 71 -0.90 -23.52 -0.40
N ILE A 72 0.31 -23.13 -0.82
CA ILE A 72 1.55 -23.46 -0.13
C ILE A 72 1.63 -22.64 1.16
N ARG A 73 1.83 -23.32 2.30
CA ARG A 73 1.86 -22.69 3.62
C ARG A 73 2.98 -21.65 3.73
N ARG A 74 2.77 -20.62 4.55
CA ARG A 74 3.83 -19.68 4.93
C ARG A 74 4.89 -20.37 5.78
N LYS A 75 6.13 -19.89 5.68
CA LYS A 75 7.33 -20.40 6.38
C LYS A 75 7.71 -21.85 6.04
N SER A 76 7.01 -22.52 5.13
CA SER A 76 7.42 -23.83 4.62
C SER A 76 8.37 -23.68 3.44
N TYR A 77 9.17 -24.73 3.21
CA TYR A 77 9.93 -24.87 1.97
C TYR A 77 9.01 -25.23 0.80
N TYR A 78 9.36 -24.73 -0.37
CA TYR A 78 8.71 -25.03 -1.63
C TYR A 78 9.77 -25.05 -2.73
N TYR A 79 9.39 -25.56 -3.88
CA TYR A 79 10.25 -25.69 -5.04
C TYR A 79 9.67 -24.86 -6.18
N THR A 80 10.52 -24.18 -6.95
CA THR A 80 10.06 -23.36 -8.07
C THR A 80 10.91 -23.52 -9.31
N GLY A 81 10.28 -23.47 -10.48
CA GLY A 81 10.91 -23.61 -11.79
C GLY A 81 10.23 -22.75 -12.86
N GLY A 82 10.79 -22.76 -14.06
CA GLY A 82 10.20 -22.08 -15.22
C GLY A 82 10.10 -20.57 -15.05
N GLN A 83 11.16 -19.93 -14.57
CA GLN A 83 11.20 -18.49 -14.30
C GLN A 83 10.12 -18.04 -13.29
N ASN A 84 9.99 -18.77 -12.17
CA ASN A 84 9.05 -18.47 -11.08
C ASN A 84 7.57 -18.59 -11.48
N LYS A 85 7.26 -19.41 -12.50
CA LYS A 85 5.89 -19.70 -12.94
C LYS A 85 5.32 -20.97 -12.30
N TYR A 86 6.19 -21.91 -11.94
CA TYR A 86 5.79 -23.21 -11.39
C TYR A 86 6.21 -23.32 -9.93
N HIS A 87 5.31 -23.81 -9.08
CA HIS A 87 5.53 -23.93 -7.64
C HIS A 87 5.03 -25.27 -7.11
N LEU A 88 5.86 -25.96 -6.34
CA LEU A 88 5.51 -27.23 -5.70
C LEU A 88 5.75 -27.16 -4.20
N CYS A 89 4.82 -27.71 -3.42
CA CYS A 89 5.06 -27.97 -2.01
C CYS A 89 6.08 -29.12 -1.85
N HIS A 90 6.59 -29.30 -0.63
CA HIS A 90 7.53 -30.39 -0.34
C HIS A 90 6.98 -31.77 -0.69
N VAL A 91 5.70 -32.04 -0.38
CA VAL A 91 5.08 -33.35 -0.60
C VAL A 91 5.02 -33.67 -2.10
N CYS A 92 4.45 -32.77 -2.90
CA CYS A 92 4.33 -32.99 -4.34
C CYS A 92 5.68 -32.97 -5.07
N HIS A 93 6.68 -32.27 -4.54
CA HIS A 93 8.03 -32.33 -5.09
C HIS A 93 8.64 -33.72 -4.91
N ASP A 94 8.47 -34.34 -3.74
CA ASP A 94 9.06 -35.64 -3.43
C ASP A 94 8.40 -36.78 -4.20
N GLU A 95 7.13 -36.60 -4.60
CA GLU A 95 6.39 -37.53 -5.47
C GLU A 95 6.88 -37.51 -6.93
N LEU A 96 7.66 -36.50 -7.33
CA LEU A 96 8.23 -36.44 -8.68
C LEU A 96 9.32 -37.47 -8.88
N LYS A 97 9.28 -38.14 -10.04
CA LYS A 97 10.40 -38.95 -10.52
C LYS A 97 11.49 -38.05 -11.09
N ASP A 98 12.75 -38.44 -10.89
CA ASP A 98 13.89 -37.60 -11.25
C ASP A 98 14.10 -37.49 -12.77
N ASP A 99 13.77 -38.56 -13.51
CA ASP A 99 13.99 -38.67 -14.95
C ASP A 99 12.75 -38.30 -15.81
N GLU A 100 11.57 -38.13 -15.20
CA GLU A 100 10.36 -37.76 -15.94
C GLU A 100 10.25 -36.23 -16.04
N PRO A 101 10.01 -35.68 -17.26
CA PRO A 101 9.73 -34.27 -17.40
C PRO A 101 8.37 -33.94 -16.77
N LEU A 102 8.31 -32.78 -16.13
CA LEU A 102 7.08 -32.20 -15.62
C LEU A 102 6.17 -31.82 -16.78
N ASP A 103 4.91 -32.21 -16.70
CA ASP A 103 3.88 -31.84 -17.67
C ASP A 103 3.45 -30.38 -17.45
N ILE A 104 4.20 -29.46 -18.06
CA ILE A 104 3.99 -28.02 -17.96
C ILE A 104 3.85 -27.47 -19.39
N PRO A 105 2.81 -26.66 -19.66
CA PRO A 105 2.69 -25.98 -20.93
C PRO A 105 3.92 -25.10 -21.19
N GLU A 106 4.43 -25.13 -22.42
CA GLU A 106 5.49 -24.24 -22.94
C GLU A 106 6.93 -24.53 -22.48
N VAL A 107 7.18 -25.33 -21.43
CA VAL A 107 8.56 -25.59 -20.94
C VAL A 107 8.71 -27.03 -20.44
N VAL A 108 9.74 -27.73 -20.93
CA VAL A 108 10.18 -29.02 -20.36
C VAL A 108 11.05 -28.74 -19.13
N LEU A 109 10.54 -29.07 -17.94
CA LEU A 109 11.28 -28.95 -16.68
C LEU A 109 11.43 -30.31 -16.03
N HIS A 110 12.57 -30.57 -15.42
CA HIS A 110 12.80 -31.75 -14.60
C HIS A 110 12.88 -31.36 -13.13
N LYS A 111 12.75 -32.33 -12.23
CA LYS A 111 12.90 -32.12 -10.79
C LYS A 111 14.22 -31.44 -10.41
N ARG A 112 15.32 -31.82 -11.09
CA ARG A 112 16.65 -31.22 -10.92
C ARG A 112 16.74 -29.73 -11.28
N ASP A 113 15.81 -29.24 -12.10
CA ASP A 113 15.77 -27.84 -12.54
C ASP A 113 15.02 -26.95 -11.53
N LEU A 114 14.38 -27.56 -10.52
CA LEU A 114 13.63 -26.85 -9.50
C LEU A 114 14.54 -26.31 -8.39
N GLN A 115 14.31 -25.06 -8.02
CA GLN A 115 15.04 -24.39 -6.95
C GLN A 115 14.25 -24.45 -5.65
N ARG A 116 14.88 -24.94 -4.57
CA ARG A 116 14.30 -24.91 -3.23
C ARG A 116 14.34 -23.50 -2.66
N LYS A 117 13.17 -22.97 -2.27
CA LYS A 117 12.99 -21.67 -1.62
C LYS A 117 12.15 -21.81 -0.36
N LYS A 118 12.16 -20.79 0.49
CA LYS A 118 11.34 -20.73 1.70
C LYS A 118 10.29 -19.63 1.54
N ASN A 119 9.04 -19.92 1.89
CA ASN A 119 7.94 -18.98 1.75
C ASN A 119 7.87 -18.02 2.96
N ASP A 120 8.92 -17.23 3.16
CA ASP A 120 9.03 -16.22 4.23
C ASP A 120 9.46 -14.85 3.72
N GLU A 121 9.54 -14.67 2.40
CA GLU A 121 9.85 -13.39 1.78
C GLU A 121 8.80 -12.33 2.14
N MET A 122 9.29 -11.17 2.56
CA MET A 122 8.51 -9.99 2.92
C MET A 122 9.21 -8.78 2.30
N HIS A 123 8.53 -8.14 1.35
CA HIS A 123 9.08 -6.98 0.67
C HIS A 123 8.70 -5.70 1.43
N GLU A 124 9.71 -4.90 1.76
CA GLU A 124 9.53 -3.58 2.34
C GLU A 124 9.25 -2.55 1.24
N GLU A 125 8.37 -1.59 1.53
CA GLU A 125 8.11 -0.43 0.68
C GLU A 125 9.42 0.36 0.48
N PRO A 126 9.84 0.60 -0.77
CA PRO A 126 11.08 1.31 -1.04
C PRO A 126 10.96 2.79 -0.65
N TRP A 127 12.11 3.40 -0.44
CA TRP A 127 12.23 4.80 -0.04
C TRP A 127 12.78 5.66 -1.18
N VAL A 128 12.57 6.97 -1.06
CA VAL A 128 13.17 8.00 -1.92
C VAL A 128 13.60 9.20 -1.06
N GLU A 129 14.79 9.73 -1.35
CA GLU A 129 15.33 10.93 -0.69
C GLU A 129 14.92 12.18 -1.46
N CYS A 130 14.39 13.18 -0.75
CA CYS A 130 14.15 14.51 -1.33
C CYS A 130 15.46 15.27 -1.55
N ASP A 131 15.71 15.74 -2.77
CA ASP A 131 16.91 16.51 -3.12
C ASP A 131 17.00 17.88 -2.43
N SER A 132 15.86 18.44 -2.01
CA SER A 132 15.81 19.76 -1.38
C SER A 132 16.00 19.72 0.13
N CYS A 133 15.32 18.82 0.86
CA CYS A 133 15.39 18.76 2.33
C CYS A 133 16.11 17.54 2.87
N LYS A 134 16.58 16.63 2.00
CA LYS A 134 17.32 15.41 2.37
C LYS A 134 16.59 14.47 3.33
N ARG A 135 15.26 14.62 3.41
CA ARG A 135 14.39 13.71 4.15
C ARG A 135 13.96 12.56 3.27
N TRP A 136 13.86 11.40 3.90
CA TRP A 136 13.40 10.17 3.29
C TRP A 136 11.89 10.01 3.45
N VAL A 137 11.27 9.51 2.38
CA VAL A 137 9.84 9.19 2.33
C VAL A 137 9.65 7.88 1.59
N HIS A 138 8.59 7.13 1.92
CA HIS A 138 8.18 5.98 1.12
C HIS A 138 7.79 6.43 -0.30
N GLN A 139 8.11 5.61 -1.31
CA GLN A 139 7.77 5.93 -2.69
C GLN A 139 6.26 6.07 -2.89
N ILE A 140 5.46 5.19 -2.29
CA ILE A 140 3.99 5.28 -2.34
C ILE A 140 3.44 6.54 -1.68
N CYS A 141 4.01 6.98 -0.54
CA CYS A 141 3.60 8.22 0.12
C CYS A 141 3.91 9.46 -0.74
N ALA A 142 4.99 9.39 -1.51
CA ALA A 142 5.40 10.44 -2.43
C ALA A 142 4.70 10.38 -3.80
N LEU A 143 3.93 9.32 -4.08
CA LEU A 143 3.49 8.95 -5.44
C LEU A 143 4.66 8.93 -6.44
N PHE A 144 5.84 8.52 -5.97
CA PHE A 144 7.06 8.49 -6.75
C PHE A 144 7.11 7.24 -7.63
N ASN A 145 7.45 7.41 -8.91
CA ASN A 145 7.56 6.30 -9.85
C ASN A 145 9.02 6.07 -10.23
N GLY A 146 9.69 5.16 -9.52
CA GLY A 146 11.08 4.83 -9.76
C GLY A 146 11.38 4.29 -11.17
N ARG A 147 10.40 3.70 -11.88
CA ARG A 147 10.61 3.20 -13.25
C ARG A 147 10.69 4.32 -14.29
N LYS A 148 9.92 5.40 -14.11
CA LYS A 148 9.98 6.58 -14.99
C LYS A 148 11.21 7.46 -14.71
N ASN A 149 11.79 7.29 -13.53
CA ASN A 149 12.88 8.08 -13.01
C ASN A 149 14.23 7.33 -13.06
N GLN A 150 14.37 6.33 -13.96
CA GLN A 150 15.62 5.57 -14.14
C GLN A 150 16.73 6.35 -14.84
N VAL A 151 16.46 7.56 -15.34
CA VAL A 151 17.52 8.44 -15.84
C VAL A 151 18.22 9.04 -14.62
N GLU A 152 19.52 8.84 -14.48
CA GLU A 152 20.37 9.29 -13.35
C GLU A 152 20.25 10.79 -13.00
N THR A 153 19.54 11.57 -13.83
CA THR A 153 19.33 13.01 -13.70
C THR A 153 17.96 13.41 -13.15
N THR A 154 17.09 12.49 -12.72
CA THR A 154 15.77 12.90 -12.22
C THR A 154 15.82 13.36 -10.77
N VAL A 155 15.65 14.67 -10.57
CA VAL A 155 15.53 15.31 -9.26
C VAL A 155 14.15 15.03 -8.66
N TYR A 156 14.11 14.59 -7.40
CA TYR A 156 12.89 14.45 -6.62
C TYR A 156 12.79 15.55 -5.55
N HIS A 157 11.66 16.23 -5.53
CA HIS A 157 11.30 17.15 -4.45
C HIS A 157 10.05 16.65 -3.75
N CYS A 158 10.09 16.56 -2.41
CA CYS A 158 8.94 16.10 -1.65
C CYS A 158 7.78 17.11 -1.70
N PRO A 159 6.53 16.66 -1.47
CA PRO A 159 5.36 17.54 -1.51
C PRO A 159 5.49 18.78 -0.62
N LEU A 160 6.12 18.63 0.56
CA LEU A 160 6.35 19.73 1.50
C LEU A 160 7.32 20.79 0.94
N CYS A 161 8.40 20.37 0.29
CA CYS A 161 9.34 21.30 -0.36
C CYS A 161 8.71 21.98 -1.57
N ILE A 162 7.97 21.24 -2.39
CA ILE A 162 7.26 21.81 -3.55
C ILE A 162 6.26 22.87 -3.08
N GLU A 163 5.46 22.56 -2.07
CA GLU A 163 4.47 23.48 -1.52
C GLU A 163 5.11 24.73 -0.90
N ALA A 164 6.20 24.56 -0.14
CA ALA A 164 6.94 25.69 0.43
C ALA A 164 7.49 26.62 -0.66
N THR A 165 8.03 26.06 -1.75
CA THR A 165 8.53 26.83 -2.90
C THR A 165 7.38 27.54 -3.63
N ARG A 166 6.24 26.87 -3.85
CA ARG A 166 5.06 27.47 -4.47
C ARG A 166 4.53 28.67 -3.68
N ARG A 167 4.40 28.54 -2.36
CA ARG A 167 3.96 29.64 -1.48
C ARG A 167 4.90 30.84 -1.55
N LYS A 168 6.22 30.59 -1.59
CA LYS A 168 7.23 31.65 -1.72
C LYS A 168 7.16 32.36 -3.07
N LEU A 169 6.97 31.61 -4.16
CA LEU A 169 7.01 32.15 -5.52
C LEU A 169 5.63 32.61 -6.04
N ARG A 170 4.54 32.40 -5.28
CA ARG A 170 3.15 32.62 -5.71
C ARG A 170 2.84 31.98 -7.07
N GLN A 171 3.41 30.81 -7.32
CA GLN A 171 3.22 30.08 -8.58
C GLN A 171 1.99 29.18 -8.51
N GLU A 172 1.22 29.16 -9.60
CA GLU A 172 0.15 28.19 -9.81
C GLU A 172 0.71 26.76 -9.93
N MET A 173 -0.16 25.76 -9.78
CA MET A 173 0.26 24.37 -9.87
C MET A 173 0.95 24.10 -11.22
N PRO A 174 2.20 23.61 -11.25
CA PRO A 174 2.83 23.17 -12.48
C PRO A 174 1.94 22.11 -13.14
N THR A 175 1.67 22.30 -14.43
CA THR A 175 1.01 21.32 -15.28
C THR A 175 1.99 20.18 -15.56
N VAL A 176 2.16 19.29 -14.59
CA VAL A 176 2.94 18.09 -14.80
C VAL A 176 2.18 17.22 -15.81
N ASN A 177 2.79 16.97 -16.97
CA ASN A 177 2.21 16.20 -18.06
C ASN A 177 2.29 14.69 -17.74
N ILE A 178 1.66 14.30 -16.63
CA ILE A 178 1.55 12.92 -16.17
C ILE A 178 0.43 12.28 -16.97
N LYS A 179 0.74 11.19 -17.71
CA LYS A 179 -0.26 10.34 -18.34
C LYS A 179 -1.29 9.90 -17.29
N ARG A 180 -2.53 10.34 -17.46
CA ARG A 180 -3.66 10.03 -16.58
C ARG A 180 -4.57 9.00 -17.25
N ALA A 181 -5.52 8.46 -16.48
CA ALA A 181 -6.56 7.59 -17.01
C ALA A 181 -7.32 8.22 -18.20
N LYS A 182 -7.53 9.53 -18.20
CA LYS A 182 -8.19 10.26 -19.29
C LYS A 182 -7.42 10.22 -20.63
N ASP A 183 -6.11 10.01 -20.58
CA ASP A 183 -5.23 10.03 -21.76
C ASP A 183 -5.13 8.63 -22.41
N ILE A 184 -5.78 7.62 -21.82
CA ILE A 184 -5.91 6.28 -22.39
C ILE A 184 -6.90 6.36 -23.55
N MET A 185 -6.68 5.55 -24.60
CA MET A 185 -7.59 5.49 -25.74
C MET A 185 -8.99 5.05 -25.30
N HIS A 186 -10.00 5.74 -25.81
CA HIS A 186 -11.39 5.46 -25.53
C HIS A 186 -12.02 4.59 -26.61
N THR A 187 -12.91 3.71 -26.19
CA THR A 187 -13.80 2.96 -27.08
C THR A 187 -15.22 3.51 -26.97
N LYS A 188 -16.09 3.19 -27.93
CA LYS A 188 -17.52 3.53 -27.85
C LYS A 188 -18.15 3.02 -26.55
N PHE A 189 -17.74 1.84 -26.10
CA PHE A 189 -18.22 1.22 -24.87
C PHE A 189 -17.70 1.93 -23.61
N SER A 190 -16.40 2.27 -23.55
CA SER A 190 -15.85 3.00 -22.39
C SER A 190 -16.50 4.37 -22.24
N LEU A 191 -16.71 5.10 -23.35
CA LEU A 191 -17.40 6.39 -23.34
C LEU A 191 -18.84 6.26 -22.86
N TYR A 192 -19.55 5.21 -23.29
CA TYR A 192 -20.91 4.94 -22.86
C TYR A 192 -20.98 4.70 -21.33
N ILE A 193 -20.10 3.85 -20.79
CA ILE A 193 -20.03 3.59 -19.33
C ILE A 193 -19.69 4.88 -18.58
N GLU A 194 -18.65 5.60 -19.01
CA GLU A 194 -18.19 6.81 -18.33
C GLU A 194 -19.30 7.88 -18.30
N THR A 195 -20.00 8.08 -19.41
CA THR A 195 -21.11 9.03 -19.51
C THR A 195 -22.28 8.61 -18.61
N ALA A 196 -22.64 7.33 -18.61
CA ALA A 196 -23.73 6.82 -17.79
C ALA A 196 -23.45 6.98 -16.28
N VAL A 197 -22.22 6.65 -15.85
CA VAL A 197 -21.79 6.83 -14.46
C VAL A 197 -21.77 8.30 -14.08
N ARG A 198 -21.21 9.17 -14.93
CA ARG A 198 -21.12 10.60 -14.66
C ARG A 198 -22.51 11.24 -14.51
N LYS A 199 -23.44 10.93 -15.42
CA LYS A 199 -24.82 11.41 -15.35
C LYS A 199 -25.51 10.99 -14.04
N LYS A 200 -25.31 9.73 -13.62
CA LYS A 200 -25.89 9.26 -12.36
C LYS A 200 -25.26 9.95 -11.15
N LEU A 201 -23.94 10.15 -11.17
CA LEU A 201 -23.23 10.85 -10.09
C LEU A 201 -23.71 12.30 -9.94
N GLU A 202 -23.86 13.03 -11.06
CA GLU A 202 -24.39 14.40 -11.07
C GLU A 202 -25.79 14.47 -10.44
N LEU A 203 -26.69 13.55 -10.83
CA LEU A 203 -28.03 13.47 -10.25
C LEU A 203 -28.01 13.19 -8.73
N GLU A 204 -27.09 12.35 -8.24
CA GLU A 204 -26.97 12.09 -6.80
C GLU A 204 -26.39 13.30 -6.05
N TYR A 205 -25.43 14.03 -6.64
CA TYR A 205 -24.93 15.26 -6.03
C TYR A 205 -26.01 16.34 -5.93
N ASP A 206 -26.84 16.49 -6.96
CA ASP A 206 -27.94 17.46 -6.93
C ASP A 206 -28.97 17.12 -5.84
N LYS A 207 -29.31 15.84 -5.66
CA LYS A 207 -30.21 15.40 -4.57
C LYS A 207 -29.65 15.75 -3.19
N VAL A 208 -28.38 15.42 -2.94
CA VAL A 208 -27.72 15.70 -1.66
C VAL A 208 -27.61 17.21 -1.40
N ALA A 209 -27.44 18.02 -2.44
CA ALA A 209 -27.39 19.48 -2.32
C ALA A 209 -28.76 20.10 -1.99
N VAL A 210 -29.86 19.48 -2.41
CA VAL A 210 -31.23 19.91 -2.08
C VAL A 210 -31.65 19.48 -0.67
N GLU A 211 -31.08 18.38 -0.15
CA GLU A 211 -31.36 17.86 1.20
C GLU A 211 -30.57 18.54 2.32
N ARG A 212 -29.59 19.39 1.99
CA ARG A 212 -28.76 20.18 2.93
C ARG A 212 -29.22 21.62 3.03
#